data_AF-A0A7W4TQG9-F1
#
_entry.id   AF-A0A7W4TQG9-F1
#
_cell.length_a   1.000
_cell.length_b   1.000
_cell.length_c   1.000
_cell.angle_alpha   90.00
_cell.angle_beta   90.00
_cell.angle_gamma   90.00
#
_symmetry.space_group_name_H-M   'P 1'
#
loop_
_entity.id
_entity.type
_entity.pdbx_description
1 polymer ?
#
loop_
_entity_poly.entity_id
_entity_poly.type
_entity_poly.pdbx_seq_one_letter_code
_entity_poly.pdbx_strand_id
1 'polypeptide(L)'
;MVAVPLTAYRSLPVAALQGKVVLDTINYYATRDGHIEDLDSGRITTSELVQAHLDGARTVKAFNNIAAFHIPALARPAGAADRSALPIAGDDAAARTEAADLIGRLGFDTVDAGPLSQSWRFEPETAAYAPAYAADPAAVLRGWQQMVDDLRAGRAPRLPAPDAGSALSAARLGKLLAGAERKLTADRIVA
;
A
#
# COMPACT_ATOMS: atom_id res chain seq x y z
N MET A 1 -5.37 11.99 5.10
CA MET A 1 -4.37 10.96 4.76
C MET A 1 -3.34 10.92 5.89
N VAL A 2 -2.92 9.73 6.31
CA VAL A 2 -1.80 9.52 7.25
C VAL A 2 -0.64 8.88 6.49
N ALA A 3 0.47 9.59 6.40
CA ALA A 3 1.64 9.21 5.60
C ALA A 3 2.91 9.28 6.47
N VAL A 4 2.94 8.43 7.49
CA VAL A 4 4.06 8.29 8.42
C VAL A 4 4.58 6.85 8.37
N PRO A 5 5.84 6.60 8.77
CA PRO A 5 6.29 5.23 9.04
C PRO A 5 5.42 4.57 10.11
N LEU A 6 5.32 3.23 10.09
CA LEU A 6 4.53 2.52 11.10
C LEU A 6 5.05 2.82 12.51
N THR A 7 6.36 2.99 12.73
CA THR A 7 6.92 3.40 14.04
C THR A 7 6.27 4.64 14.66
N ALA A 8 5.66 5.52 13.86
CA ALA A 8 5.03 6.77 14.32
C ALA A 8 3.49 6.70 14.41
N TYR A 9 2.85 5.56 14.14
CA TYR A 9 1.38 5.49 14.09
C TYR A 9 0.70 5.91 15.40
N ARG A 10 1.30 5.61 16.55
CA ARG A 10 0.79 6.00 17.88
C ARG A 10 0.81 7.50 18.13
N SER A 11 1.59 8.26 17.36
CA SER A 11 1.65 9.71 17.44
C SER A 11 0.54 10.39 16.64
N LEU A 12 -0.26 9.64 15.87
CA LEU A 12 -1.40 10.19 15.14
C LEU A 12 -2.47 10.71 16.10
N PRO A 13 -3.04 11.92 15.86
CA PRO A 13 -3.93 12.58 16.80
C PRO A 13 -5.35 12.01 16.74
N VAL A 14 -5.64 10.99 17.54
CA VAL A 14 -6.94 10.27 17.57
C VAL A 14 -8.13 11.24 17.67
N ALA A 15 -8.12 12.16 18.65
CA ALA A 15 -9.21 13.10 18.87
C ALA A 15 -9.50 14.00 17.65
N ALA A 16 -8.46 14.37 16.89
CA ALA A 16 -8.62 15.19 15.69
C ALA A 16 -9.14 14.40 14.48
N LEU A 17 -9.06 13.06 14.51
CA LEU A 17 -9.43 12.17 13.41
C LEU A 17 -10.76 11.42 13.64
N GLN A 18 -11.35 11.55 14.84
CA GLN A 18 -12.67 11.02 15.18
C GLN A 18 -13.75 11.38 14.14
N GLY A 19 -14.51 10.38 13.69
CA GLY A 19 -15.57 10.48 12.68
C GLY A 19 -15.11 10.75 11.24
N LYS A 20 -13.81 11.00 11.02
CA LYS A 20 -13.27 11.34 9.70
C LYS A 20 -12.92 10.10 8.91
N VAL A 21 -13.01 10.21 7.58
CA VAL A 21 -12.37 9.25 6.68
C VAL A 21 -10.87 9.48 6.72
N VAL A 22 -10.11 8.43 7.05
CA VAL A 22 -8.65 8.46 7.10
C VAL A 22 -8.09 7.53 6.04
N LEU A 23 -7.49 8.11 4.99
CA LEU A 23 -6.67 7.35 4.05
C LEU A 23 -5.37 6.92 4.73
N ASP A 24 -5.22 5.62 4.96
CA ASP A 24 -4.03 4.98 5.53
C ASP A 24 -3.10 4.50 4.42
N THR A 25 -1.89 5.05 4.37
CA THR A 25 -0.86 4.68 3.39
C THR A 25 0.27 3.85 4.02
N ILE A 26 0.10 3.38 5.25
CA ILE A 26 1.18 2.79 6.06
C ILE A 26 1.44 1.35 5.62
N ASN A 27 2.73 1.04 5.46
CA ASN A 27 3.25 -0.30 5.21
C ASN A 27 4.12 -0.74 6.39
N TYR A 28 4.03 -2.02 6.77
CA TYR A 28 4.87 -2.65 7.77
C TYR A 28 6.14 -3.26 7.14
N TYR A 29 7.29 -2.91 7.69
CA TYR A 29 8.61 -3.46 7.35
C TYR A 29 9.37 -3.77 8.64
N ALA A 30 9.58 -5.04 8.99
CA ALA A 30 10.18 -5.42 10.26
C ALA A 30 11.61 -4.87 10.45
N THR A 31 12.42 -4.83 9.39
CA THR A 31 13.72 -4.12 9.36
C THR A 31 13.67 -2.66 9.84
N ARG A 32 12.56 -1.94 9.59
CA ARG A 32 12.38 -0.53 10.00
C ARG A 32 11.61 -0.40 11.31
N ASP A 33 10.58 -1.21 11.47
CA ASP A 33 9.56 -1.05 12.49
C ASP A 33 9.81 -1.92 13.73
N GLY A 34 10.77 -2.84 13.66
CA GLY A 34 10.92 -3.93 14.61
C GLY A 34 9.86 -5.02 14.41
N HIS A 35 10.05 -6.15 15.08
CA HIS A 35 9.10 -7.26 15.03
C HIS A 35 7.83 -6.96 15.84
N ILE A 36 6.69 -7.11 15.19
CA ILE A 36 5.35 -6.99 15.78
C ILE A 36 4.64 -8.33 15.56
N GLU A 37 4.53 -9.14 16.61
CA GLU A 37 4.04 -10.53 16.57
C GLU A 37 2.73 -10.70 15.78
N ASP A 38 1.76 -9.81 15.99
CA ASP A 38 0.44 -9.91 15.35
C ASP A 38 0.50 -9.66 13.84
N LEU A 39 1.45 -8.84 13.39
CA LEU A 39 1.70 -8.60 11.97
C LEU A 39 2.60 -9.68 11.37
N ASP A 40 3.58 -10.15 12.13
CA ASP A 40 4.51 -11.21 11.72
C ASP A 40 3.80 -12.53 11.47
N SER A 41 2.89 -12.90 12.38
CA SER A 41 2.03 -14.08 12.25
C SER A 41 0.89 -13.90 11.25
N GLY A 42 0.66 -12.68 10.74
CA GLY A 42 -0.49 -12.36 9.90
C GLY A 42 -1.82 -12.53 10.65
N ARG A 43 -1.84 -12.38 11.97
CA ARG A 43 -3.10 -12.41 12.73
C ARG A 43 -3.99 -11.22 12.38
N ILE A 44 -3.37 -10.05 12.19
CA ILE A 44 -4.01 -8.82 11.74
C ILE A 44 -3.23 -8.21 10.58
N THR A 45 -3.84 -7.27 9.86
CA THR A 45 -3.17 -6.44 8.84
C THR A 45 -2.58 -5.18 9.45
N THR A 46 -1.69 -4.51 8.71
CA THR A 46 -1.10 -3.23 9.16
C THR A 46 -2.20 -2.19 9.42
N SER A 47 -3.25 -2.20 8.59
CA SER A 47 -4.34 -1.23 8.71
C SER A 47 -5.35 -1.58 9.81
N GLU A 48 -5.53 -2.85 10.15
CA GLU A 48 -6.26 -3.25 11.37
C GLU A 48 -5.55 -2.74 12.63
N LEU A 49 -4.21 -2.83 12.68
CA LEU A 49 -3.41 -2.26 13.78
C LEU A 49 -3.56 -0.73 13.87
N VAL A 50 -3.51 -0.04 12.72
CA VAL A 50 -3.67 1.43 12.66
C VAL A 50 -5.09 1.84 13.06
N GLN A 51 -6.12 1.14 12.58
CA GLN A 51 -7.52 1.39 12.94
C GLN A 51 -7.77 1.20 14.44
N ALA A 52 -7.13 0.22 15.08
CA ALA A 52 -7.25 0.02 16.53
C ALA A 52 -6.71 1.21 17.35
N HIS A 53 -5.67 1.90 16.85
CA HIS A 53 -5.19 3.15 17.46
C HIS A 53 -6.08 4.34 17.12
N LEU A 54 -6.52 4.44 15.86
CA LEU A 54 -7.42 5.48 15.38
C LEU A 54 -8.89 5.14 15.67
N ASP A 55 -9.17 4.74 16.90
CA ASP A 55 -10.54 4.43 17.33
C ASP A 55 -11.49 5.59 17.00
N GLY A 56 -12.68 5.25 16.52
CA GLY A 56 -13.69 6.20 16.04
C GLY A 56 -13.39 6.90 14.70
N ALA A 57 -12.21 6.71 14.08
CA ALA A 57 -11.98 7.10 12.69
C ALA A 57 -12.51 6.02 11.73
N ARG A 58 -12.82 6.42 10.50
CA ARG A 58 -13.23 5.52 9.41
C ARG A 58 -12.03 5.28 8.48
N THR A 59 -11.20 4.29 8.80
CA THR A 59 -9.94 4.06 8.08
C THR A 59 -10.16 3.35 6.74
N VAL A 60 -9.49 3.82 5.70
CA VAL A 60 -9.44 3.19 4.39
C VAL A 60 -7.98 3.07 3.97
N LYS A 61 -7.47 1.85 3.79
CA LYS A 61 -6.14 1.63 3.22
C LYS A 61 -6.15 2.00 1.74
N ALA A 62 -5.27 2.89 1.33
CA ALA A 62 -5.12 3.35 -0.05
C ALA A 62 -3.71 3.92 -0.26
N PHE A 63 -3.26 4.01 -1.52
CA PHE A 63 -1.94 4.55 -1.92
C PHE A 63 -0.70 3.85 -1.35
N ASN A 64 -0.84 2.92 -0.40
CA ASN A 64 0.30 2.20 0.16
C ASN A 64 1.03 1.37 -0.90
N ASN A 65 0.35 0.98 -1.98
CA ASN A 65 0.81 0.04 -3.00
C ASN A 65 1.45 0.70 -4.24
N ILE A 66 1.56 2.03 -4.28
CA ILE A 66 2.13 2.80 -5.40
C ILE A 66 3.29 3.66 -4.91
N ALA A 67 4.37 3.77 -5.69
CA ALA A 67 5.49 4.63 -5.35
C ALA A 67 5.10 6.11 -5.47
N ALA A 68 5.60 6.97 -4.58
CA ALA A 68 5.22 8.38 -4.55
C ALA A 68 5.45 9.13 -5.87
N PHE A 69 6.51 8.78 -6.62
CA PHE A 69 6.81 9.37 -7.92
C PHE A 69 5.90 8.87 -9.05
N HIS A 70 5.29 7.68 -8.91
CA HIS A 70 4.30 7.18 -9.86
C HIS A 70 2.94 7.87 -9.73
N ILE A 71 2.61 8.43 -8.56
CA ILE A 71 1.33 9.13 -8.35
C ILE A 71 1.13 10.28 -9.35
N PRO A 72 2.04 11.27 -9.48
CA PRO A 72 1.89 12.31 -10.49
C PRO A 72 2.15 11.79 -11.92
N ALA A 73 3.00 10.79 -12.11
CA ALA A 73 3.36 10.29 -13.44
C ALA A 73 2.20 9.52 -14.12
N LEU A 74 1.41 8.79 -13.34
CA LEU A 74 0.33 7.91 -13.82
C LEU A 74 -1.07 8.52 -13.70
N ALA A 75 -1.19 9.73 -13.15
CA ALA A 75 -2.48 10.42 -13.08
C ALA A 75 -3.04 10.69 -14.49
N ARG A 76 -4.30 10.33 -14.72
CA ARG A 76 -5.01 10.54 -15.99
C ARG A 76 -6.44 11.05 -15.76
N PRO A 77 -6.98 11.87 -16.68
CA PRO A 77 -8.38 12.28 -16.60
C PRO A 77 -9.33 11.08 -16.66
N ALA A 78 -10.55 11.26 -16.16
CA ALA A 78 -11.57 10.23 -16.21
C ALA A 78 -11.85 9.77 -17.66
N GLY A 79 -11.96 8.47 -17.86
CA GLY A 79 -12.21 7.84 -19.17
C GLY A 79 -10.97 7.64 -20.05
N ALA A 80 -9.77 8.07 -19.63
CA ALA A 80 -8.55 7.76 -20.36
C ALA A 80 -8.30 6.25 -20.44
N ALA A 81 -7.92 5.74 -21.61
CA ALA A 81 -7.72 4.30 -21.84
C ALA A 81 -6.52 3.73 -21.03
N ASP A 82 -5.54 4.58 -20.69
CA ASP A 82 -4.35 4.26 -19.91
C ASP A 82 -4.47 4.68 -18.43
N ARG A 83 -5.70 4.85 -17.93
CA ARG A 83 -5.93 5.21 -16.53
C ARG A 83 -5.59 4.05 -15.60
N SER A 84 -4.76 4.34 -14.59
CA SER A 84 -4.39 3.36 -13.58
C SER A 84 -5.44 3.26 -12.48
N ALA A 85 -5.56 2.08 -11.88
CA ALA A 85 -6.41 1.82 -10.73
C ALA A 85 -5.58 1.63 -9.46
N LEU A 86 -6.14 2.01 -8.31
CA LEU A 86 -5.61 1.76 -6.97
C LEU A 86 -6.55 0.86 -6.16
N PRO A 87 -6.03 -0.10 -5.38
CA PRO A 87 -6.85 -0.87 -4.45
C PRO A 87 -7.25 0.00 -3.26
N ILE A 88 -8.45 -0.23 -2.74
CA ILE A 88 -8.91 0.31 -1.46
C ILE A 88 -9.45 -0.80 -0.57
N ALA A 89 -9.28 -0.68 0.74
CA ALA A 89 -9.92 -1.57 1.72
C ALA A 89 -10.30 -0.78 2.98
N GLY A 90 -11.41 -1.11 3.61
CA GLY A 90 -11.97 -0.38 4.75
C GLY A 90 -13.24 -1.03 5.27
N ASP A 91 -13.53 -0.95 6.57
CA ASP A 91 -14.70 -1.64 7.13
C ASP A 91 -16.01 -0.84 6.96
N ASP A 92 -15.91 0.48 6.80
CA ASP A 92 -17.03 1.36 6.49
C ASP A 92 -17.16 1.54 4.97
N ALA A 93 -18.27 1.04 4.41
CA ALA A 93 -18.53 1.11 2.97
C ALA A 93 -18.69 2.56 2.45
N ALA A 94 -19.29 3.46 3.22
CA ALA A 94 -19.43 4.86 2.83
C ALA A 94 -18.07 5.57 2.81
N ALA A 95 -17.19 5.26 3.77
CA ALA A 95 -15.83 5.76 3.78
C ALA A 95 -15.03 5.26 2.56
N ARG A 96 -15.22 4.01 2.14
CA ARG A 96 -14.60 3.48 0.90
C ARG A 96 -15.12 4.23 -0.34
N THR A 97 -16.42 4.55 -0.42
CA THR A 97 -16.98 5.37 -1.50
C THR A 97 -16.38 6.78 -1.50
N GLU A 98 -16.33 7.47 -0.35
CA GLU A 98 -15.72 8.80 -0.24
C GLU A 98 -14.23 8.79 -0.66
N ALA A 99 -13.50 7.74 -0.28
CA ALA A 99 -12.11 7.53 -0.69
C ALA A 99 -11.98 7.31 -2.20
N ALA A 100 -12.84 6.47 -2.79
CA ALA A 100 -12.88 6.21 -4.22
C ALA A 100 -13.14 7.48 -5.03
N ASP A 101 -14.07 8.32 -4.60
CA ASP A 101 -14.38 9.60 -5.25
C ASP A 101 -13.18 10.55 -5.23
N LEU A 102 -12.48 10.64 -4.10
CA LEU A 102 -11.26 11.44 -3.99
C LEU A 102 -10.16 10.92 -4.92
N ILE A 103 -9.91 9.60 -4.93
CA ILE A 103 -8.93 8.95 -5.81
C ILE A 103 -9.29 9.15 -7.29
N GLY A 104 -10.58 9.07 -7.60
CA GLY A 104 -11.16 9.41 -8.89
C GLY A 104 -10.81 10.81 -9.35
N ARG A 105 -10.90 11.81 -8.46
CA ARG A 105 -10.52 13.19 -8.77
C ARG A 105 -9.01 13.39 -8.92
N LEU A 106 -8.21 12.53 -8.29
CA LEU A 106 -6.74 12.54 -8.39
C LEU A 106 -6.22 11.82 -9.65
N GLY A 107 -7.11 11.26 -10.46
CA GLY A 107 -6.75 10.72 -11.78
C GLY A 107 -6.58 9.21 -11.84
N PHE A 108 -7.14 8.48 -10.87
CA PHE A 108 -7.08 7.02 -10.81
C PHE A 108 -8.47 6.41 -10.73
N ASP A 109 -8.63 5.20 -11.24
CA ASP A 109 -9.76 4.35 -10.90
C ASP A 109 -9.51 3.64 -9.56
N THR A 110 -10.51 2.95 -9.01
CA THR A 110 -10.35 2.15 -7.80
C THR A 110 -10.88 0.73 -7.95
N VAL A 111 -10.26 -0.19 -7.22
CA VAL A 111 -10.78 -1.55 -7.02
C VAL A 111 -11.00 -1.77 -5.53
N ASP A 112 -12.26 -2.01 -5.14
CA ASP A 112 -12.61 -2.31 -3.75
C ASP A 112 -12.18 -3.75 -3.40
N ALA A 113 -11.25 -3.87 -2.46
CA ALA A 113 -10.75 -5.15 -1.94
C ALA A 113 -11.55 -5.63 -0.71
N GLY A 114 -12.54 -4.87 -0.24
CA GLY A 114 -13.41 -5.21 0.87
C GLY A 114 -12.93 -4.66 2.23
N PRO A 115 -13.10 -5.41 3.33
CA PRO A 115 -12.76 -4.96 4.68
C PRO A 115 -11.25 -4.82 4.91
N LEU A 116 -10.84 -4.17 6.00
CA LEU A 116 -9.42 -3.99 6.35
C LEU A 116 -8.67 -5.32 6.51
N SER A 117 -9.37 -6.39 6.89
CA SER A 117 -8.81 -7.75 6.95
C SER A 117 -8.38 -8.30 5.58
N GLN A 118 -8.77 -7.66 4.46
CA GLN A 118 -8.31 -8.00 3.10
C GLN A 118 -7.19 -7.07 2.61
N SER A 119 -6.79 -6.06 3.39
CA SER A 119 -5.81 -5.07 2.95
C SER A 119 -4.42 -5.65 2.69
N TRP A 120 -4.11 -6.80 3.28
CA TRP A 120 -2.85 -7.52 3.05
C TRP A 120 -2.60 -7.88 1.58
N ARG A 121 -3.66 -7.97 0.75
CA ARG A 121 -3.55 -8.36 -0.68
C ARG A 121 -2.76 -7.36 -1.53
N PHE A 122 -2.55 -6.16 -1.01
CA PHE A 122 -1.78 -5.09 -1.66
C PHE A 122 -0.79 -4.44 -0.69
N GLU A 123 -0.32 -5.20 0.31
CA GLU A 123 0.79 -4.85 1.19
C GLU A 123 2.14 -5.26 0.56
N PRO A 124 3.29 -4.91 1.18
CA PRO A 124 4.61 -5.18 0.61
C PRO A 124 4.79 -6.63 0.13
N GLU A 125 5.44 -6.76 -1.03
CA GLU A 125 5.81 -8.03 -1.68
C GLU A 125 4.66 -8.91 -2.21
N THR A 126 3.43 -8.39 -2.18
CA THR A 126 2.31 -8.94 -2.96
C THR A 126 2.39 -8.50 -4.43
N ALA A 127 1.68 -9.21 -5.30
CA ALA A 127 1.69 -8.94 -6.74
C ALA A 127 1.05 -7.60 -7.13
N ALA A 128 0.17 -7.04 -6.28
CA ALA A 128 -0.49 -5.74 -6.49
C ALA A 128 0.31 -4.55 -5.91
N TYR A 129 1.49 -4.82 -5.34
CA TYR A 129 2.34 -3.81 -4.73
C TYR A 129 3.21 -3.06 -5.74
N ALA A 130 3.99 -2.08 -5.28
CA ALA A 130 4.69 -1.06 -6.07
C ALA A 130 5.27 -1.50 -7.45
N PRO A 131 5.92 -2.67 -7.61
CA PRO A 131 6.42 -3.10 -8.92
C PRO A 131 5.33 -3.22 -10.00
N ALA A 132 4.07 -3.42 -9.63
CA ALA A 132 2.94 -3.51 -10.57
C ALA A 132 2.71 -2.22 -11.37
N TYR A 133 3.20 -1.08 -10.88
CA TYR A 133 3.09 0.24 -11.52
C TYR A 133 4.39 0.66 -12.21
N ALA A 134 5.45 -0.14 -12.14
CA ALA A 134 6.73 0.18 -12.77
C ALA A 134 6.69 -0.06 -14.29
N ALA A 135 7.53 0.67 -15.03
CA ALA A 135 7.74 0.43 -16.45
C ALA A 135 8.46 -0.92 -16.69
N ASP A 136 9.40 -1.27 -15.81
CA ASP A 136 10.03 -2.60 -15.74
C ASP A 136 9.91 -3.17 -14.32
N PRO A 137 8.82 -3.90 -14.01
CA PRO A 137 8.64 -4.55 -12.71
C PRO A 137 9.79 -5.48 -12.33
N ALA A 138 10.41 -6.15 -13.30
CA ALA A 138 11.50 -7.07 -13.04
C ALA A 138 12.78 -6.34 -12.64
N ALA A 139 13.05 -5.16 -13.20
CA ALA A 139 14.15 -4.30 -12.75
C ALA A 139 13.96 -3.84 -11.30
N VAL A 140 12.75 -3.44 -10.92
CA VAL A 140 12.46 -3.03 -9.52
C VAL A 140 12.69 -4.20 -8.56
N LEU A 141 12.20 -5.39 -8.88
CA LEU A 141 12.39 -6.59 -8.05
C LEU A 141 13.87 -6.97 -7.92
N ARG A 142 14.66 -6.92 -9.02
CA ARG A 142 16.11 -7.12 -8.95
C ARG A 142 16.78 -6.08 -8.07
N GLY A 143 16.34 -4.82 -8.14
CA GLY A 143 16.83 -3.74 -7.28
C GLY A 143 16.55 -3.98 -5.79
N TRP A 144 15.37 -4.49 -5.44
CA TRP A 144 15.03 -4.83 -4.05
C TRP A 144 15.88 -5.99 -3.53
N GLN A 145 16.10 -7.02 -4.35
CA GLN A 145 16.99 -8.12 -3.98
C GLN A 145 18.41 -7.60 -3.72
N GLN A 146 18.95 -6.77 -4.62
CA GLN A 146 20.27 -6.16 -4.45
C GLN A 146 20.36 -5.29 -3.19
N MET A 147 19.31 -4.50 -2.89
CA MET A 147 19.23 -3.69 -1.69
C MET A 147 19.36 -4.56 -0.42
N VAL A 148 18.64 -5.68 -0.38
CA VAL A 148 18.69 -6.62 0.74
C VAL A 148 20.08 -7.27 0.85
N ASP A 149 20.68 -7.66 -0.27
CA ASP A 149 22.03 -8.24 -0.28
C ASP A 149 23.10 -7.23 0.15
N ASP A 150 22.93 -5.95 -0.17
CA ASP A 150 23.78 -4.86 0.30
C ASP A 150 23.64 -4.65 1.82
N LEU A 151 22.41 -4.59 2.34
CA LEU A 151 22.15 -4.47 3.78
C LEU A 151 22.76 -5.64 4.56
N ARG A 152 22.57 -6.88 4.10
CA ARG A 152 23.16 -8.08 4.73
C ARG A 152 24.67 -8.07 4.75
N ALA A 153 25.30 -7.46 3.74
CA ALA A 153 26.73 -7.33 3.64
C ALA A 153 27.29 -6.05 4.29
N GLY A 154 26.45 -5.26 4.99
CA GLY A 154 26.86 -4.00 5.62
C GLY A 154 27.19 -2.88 4.63
N ARG A 155 26.73 -2.97 3.37
CA ARG A 155 26.90 -1.94 2.35
C ARG A 155 25.73 -0.96 2.37
N ALA A 156 25.99 0.28 1.98
CA ALA A 156 24.95 1.27 1.79
C ALA A 156 24.00 0.81 0.66
N PRO A 157 22.69 0.68 0.91
CA PRO A 157 21.74 0.24 -0.11
C PRO A 157 21.60 1.28 -1.21
N ARG A 158 21.52 0.81 -2.46
CA ARG A 158 21.17 1.65 -3.62
C ARG A 158 19.70 1.50 -3.93
N LEU A 159 18.95 2.61 -3.85
CA LEU A 159 17.56 2.63 -4.28
C LEU A 159 17.49 2.62 -5.81
N PRO A 160 16.53 1.89 -6.41
CA PRO A 160 16.31 1.95 -7.85
C PRO A 160 15.90 3.37 -8.25
N ALA A 161 16.39 3.82 -9.41
CA ALA A 161 16.03 5.13 -9.96
C ALA A 161 14.52 5.18 -10.27
N PRO A 162 13.86 6.35 -10.13
CA PRO A 162 12.49 6.53 -10.56
C PRO A 162 12.33 6.20 -12.05
N ASP A 163 11.26 5.49 -12.40
CA ASP A 163 10.82 5.31 -13.79
C ASP A 163 9.50 6.05 -14.04
N ALA A 164 9.08 6.14 -15.31
CA ALA A 164 7.84 6.81 -15.70
C ALA A 164 6.56 6.06 -15.27
N GLY A 165 6.71 4.81 -14.80
CA GLY A 165 5.63 3.90 -14.51
C GLY A 165 4.96 3.30 -15.75
N SER A 166 4.03 2.39 -15.51
CA SER A 166 3.15 1.80 -16.51
C SER A 166 1.73 1.71 -15.96
N ALA A 167 0.74 1.89 -16.85
CA ALA A 167 -0.65 1.88 -16.45
C ALA A 167 -1.09 0.50 -15.93
N LEU A 168 -1.81 0.49 -14.81
CA LEU A 168 -2.40 -0.73 -14.24
C LEU A 168 -3.93 -0.61 -14.26
N SER A 169 -4.58 -1.23 -15.25
CA SER A 169 -6.04 -1.17 -15.35
C SER A 169 -6.75 -1.84 -14.16
N ALA A 170 -7.97 -1.39 -13.85
CA ALA A 170 -8.80 -1.98 -12.79
C ALA A 170 -9.00 -3.49 -12.97
N ALA A 171 -9.20 -3.95 -14.20
CA ALA A 171 -9.37 -5.38 -14.50
C ALA A 171 -8.09 -6.18 -14.20
N ARG A 172 -6.91 -5.65 -14.51
CA ARG A 172 -5.63 -6.31 -14.20
C ARG A 172 -5.37 -6.28 -12.69
N LEU A 173 -5.59 -5.15 -12.04
CA LEU A 173 -5.48 -5.02 -10.58
C LEU A 173 -6.42 -6.01 -9.86
N GLY A 174 -7.67 -6.14 -10.29
CA GLY A 174 -8.62 -7.09 -9.71
C GLY A 174 -8.14 -8.54 -9.79
N LYS A 175 -7.50 -8.94 -10.90
CA LYS A 175 -6.88 -10.27 -11.03
C LYS A 175 -5.71 -10.47 -10.05
N LEU A 176 -4.86 -9.45 -9.89
CA LEU A 176 -3.74 -9.50 -8.94
C LEU A 176 -4.22 -9.63 -7.49
N LEU A 177 -5.27 -8.89 -7.12
CA LEU A 177 -5.87 -8.97 -5.79
C LEU A 177 -6.52 -10.34 -5.53
N ALA A 178 -7.26 -10.87 -6.51
CA ALA A 178 -7.92 -12.17 -6.39
C ALA A 178 -6.92 -13.32 -6.25
N GLY A 179 -5.82 -13.27 -7.00
CA GLY A 179 -4.74 -14.25 -6.96
C GLY A 179 -3.64 -13.97 -5.93
N ALA A 180 -3.82 -13.00 -5.04
CA ALA A 180 -2.82 -12.66 -4.04
C ALA A 180 -2.65 -13.80 -3.03
N GLU A 181 -1.41 -14.22 -2.82
CA GLU A 181 -1.02 -15.14 -1.76
C GLU A 181 -0.50 -14.35 -0.55
N ARG A 182 -0.94 -14.74 0.64
CA ARG A 182 -0.55 -14.04 1.87
C ARG A 182 0.88 -14.42 2.23
N LYS A 183 1.80 -13.45 2.11
CA LYS A 183 3.19 -13.59 2.58
C LYS A 183 3.33 -13.07 4.00
N LEU A 184 3.72 -13.96 4.92
CA LEU A 184 4.07 -13.60 6.29
C LEU A 184 5.40 -12.85 6.31
N THR A 185 5.69 -12.13 7.39
CA THR A 185 6.95 -11.36 7.50
C THR A 185 8.16 -12.26 7.32
N ALA A 186 8.16 -13.47 7.88
CA ALA A 186 9.30 -14.40 7.77
C ALA A 186 9.62 -14.80 6.32
N ASP A 187 8.64 -14.72 5.41
CA ASP A 187 8.76 -15.11 3.99
C ASP A 187 9.05 -13.92 3.06
N ARG A 188 9.16 -12.71 3.63
CA ARG A 188 9.44 -11.48 2.88
C ARG A 188 10.93 -11.35 2.60
N ILE A 189 11.25 -10.92 1.39
CA ILE A 189 12.61 -10.59 0.94
C ILE A 189 13.12 -9.38 1.73
N VAL A 190 12.25 -8.40 1.98
CA VAL A 190 12.48 -7.18 2.75
C VAL A 190 11.88 -7.33 4.15
N ALA A 191 12.24 -8.43 4.84
CA ALA A 191 11.93 -8.68 6.24
C ALA A 191 13.03 -8.13 7.16
#